data_AF-A0A2N1HHX0-F1
#
_entry.id   AF-A0A2N1HHX0-F1
#
_cell.length_a   1.000
_cell.length_b   1.000
_cell.length_c   1.000
_cell.angle_alpha   90.00
_cell.angle_beta   90.00
_cell.angle_gamma   90.00
#
_symmetry.space_group_name_H-M   'P 1'
#
loop_
_entity.id
_entity.type
_entity.pdbx_description
1 polymer ?
#
loop_
_entity_poly.entity_id
_entity_poly.type
_entity_poly.pdbx_seq_one_letter_code
_entity_poly.pdbx_strand_id
1 'polypeptide(L)' 'MSEQRLVLLLKISICIGISLILLGIYLHSFSDYMESLGVTGIIISAMCIAFGLVFSLPTKMYLTFLLVKRESEAKEQ' A
#
# COMPACT_ATOMS: atom_id res chain seq x y z
N MET A 1 9.45 -19.47 5.56
CA MET A 1 9.57 -18.00 5.66
C MET A 1 9.23 -17.61 7.08
N SER A 2 10.17 -17.03 7.85
CA SER A 2 9.88 -16.69 9.25
C SER A 2 8.80 -15.61 9.31
N GLU A 3 7.83 -15.79 10.21
CA GLU A 3 6.66 -14.91 10.37
C GLU A 3 7.07 -13.45 10.54
N GLN A 4 8.23 -13.22 11.18
CA GLN A 4 8.86 -11.92 11.33
C GLN A 4 9.22 -11.23 10.01
N ARG A 5 9.79 -11.95 9.03
CA ARG A 5 10.14 -11.39 7.71
C ARG A 5 8.89 -10.91 6.98
N LEU A 6 7.79 -11.64 7.16
CA LEU A 6 6.55 -11.35 6.45
C LEU A 6 5.79 -10.17 7.07
N VAL A 7 5.79 -10.06 8.41
CA VAL A 7 5.35 -8.85 9.11
C VAL A 7 6.20 -7.64 8.72
N LEU A 8 7.51 -7.81 8.55
CA LEU A 8 8.43 -6.75 8.12
C LEU A 8 8.12 -6.28 6.70
N LEU A 9 7.91 -7.20 5.75
CA LEU A 9 7.46 -6.88 4.39
C LEU A 9 6.10 -6.17 4.38
N LEU A 10 5.18 -6.59 5.26
CA LEU A 10 3.87 -5.95 5.42
C LEU A 10 4.01 -4.50 5.91
N LYS A 11 4.89 -4.27 6.89
CA LYS A 11 5.16 -2.93 7.43
C LYS A 11 5.83 -2.02 6.40
N ILE A 12 6.76 -2.56 5.62
CA ILE A 12 7.38 -1.86 4.48
C ILE A 12 6.32 -1.53 3.43
N SER A 13 5.41 -2.45 3.15
CA SER A 13 4.32 -2.25 2.19
C SER A 13 3.40 -1.10 2.60
N ILE A 14 2.96 -1.03 3.86
CA ILE A 14 2.18 0.11 4.34
C ILE A 14 2.95 1.43 4.15
N CYS A 15 4.24 1.43 4.51
CA CYS A 15 5.08 2.62 4.41
C CYS A 15 5.23 3.08 2.94
N ILE A 16 5.42 2.14 2.02
CA ILE A 16 5.48 2.38 0.58
C ILE A 16 4.13 2.89 0.04
N GLY A 17 3.01 2.28 0.45
CA GLY A 17 1.66 2.68 0.04
C GLY A 17 1.33 4.11 0.47
N ILE A 18 1.64 4.48 1.71
CA ILE A 18 1.44 5.85 2.22
C ILE A 18 2.36 6.84 1.48
N SER A 19 3.61 6.45 1.25
CA SER A 19 4.56 7.28 0.50
C SER A 19 4.08 7.52 -0.93
N LEU A 20 3.53 6.50 -1.61
CA LEU A 20 2.95 6.61 -2.96
C LEU A 20 1.70 7.51 -2.98
N ILE A 21 0.84 7.45 -1.97
CA ILE A 21 -0.33 8.35 -1.87
C ILE A 21 0.14 9.80 -1.69
N LEU A 22 1.07 10.06 -0.77
CA LEU A 22 1.66 11.39 -0.57
C LEU A 22 2.30 11.91 -1.84
N LEU A 23 3.06 11.07 -2.55
CA LEU A 23 3.72 11.41 -3.80
C LEU A 23 2.71 11.68 -4.92
N GLY A 24 1.61 10.93 -4.99
CA GLY A 24 0.50 11.16 -5.90
C GLY A 24 -0.21 12.50 -5.66
N ILE A 25 -0.46 12.85 -4.39
CA ILE A 25 -1.03 14.15 -4.00
C ILE A 25 -0.04 15.28 -4.29
N TYR A 26 1.25 15.07 -4.03
CA TYR A 26 2.29 16.06 -4.30
C TYR A 26 2.41 16.34 -5.80
N LEU A 27 2.36 15.28 -6.63
CA LEU A 27 2.29 15.40 -8.08
C LEU A 27 1.03 16.16 -8.52
N HIS A 28 -0.12 15.82 -7.95
CA HIS A 28 -1.39 16.51 -8.23
C HIS A 28 -1.34 18.00 -7.84
N SER A 29 -0.67 18.33 -6.73
CA SER A 29 -0.53 19.70 -6.23
C SER A 29 0.51 20.52 -6.99
N PHE A 30 1.46 19.89 -7.70
CA PHE A 30 2.39 20.53 -8.64
C PHE A 30 1.71 20.91 -9.98
N SER A 31 0.39 21.13 -9.94
CA SER A 31 -0.52 21.37 -11.08
C SER A 31 -0.09 22.52 -12.00
N ASP A 32 0.73 23.47 -11.54
CA ASP A 32 1.30 24.52 -12.40
C ASP A 32 2.21 23.95 -13.53
N TYR A 33 2.90 22.82 -13.28
CA TYR A 33 3.66 22.10 -14.32
C TYR A 33 2.80 21.09 -15.09
N MET A 34 1.64 20.72 -14.54
CA MET A 34 0.77 19.66 -15.04
C MET A 34 -0.24 20.17 -16.08
N GLU A 35 -0.63 21.45 -15.99
CA GLU A 35 -1.47 22.11 -17.00
C GLU A 35 -0.81 22.09 -18.38
N SER A 36 0.53 22.15 -18.45
CA SER A 36 1.28 22.05 -19.69
C SER A 36 1.45 20.61 -20.23
N LEU A 37 1.22 19.57 -19.41
CA LEU A 37 1.32 18.15 -19.80
C LEU A 37 -0.05 17.48 -20.00
N GLY A 38 -1.13 18.10 -19.56
CA GLY A 38 -2.50 17.62 -19.72
C GLY A 38 -2.76 16.22 -19.14
N VAL A 39 -3.36 15.34 -19.94
CA VAL A 39 -3.89 14.02 -19.55
C VAL A 39 -2.85 13.11 -18.88
N THR A 40 -1.57 13.24 -19.24
CA THR A 40 -0.48 12.42 -18.69
C THR A 40 -0.32 12.61 -17.17
N GLY A 41 -0.50 13.83 -16.67
CA GLY A 41 -0.39 14.10 -15.23
C GLY A 41 -1.52 13.48 -14.41
N ILE A 42 -2.73 13.52 -14.96
CA ILE A 42 -3.91 12.87 -14.36
C ILE A 42 -3.69 11.36 -14.28
N ILE A 43 -3.18 10.75 -15.36
CA ILE A 43 -2.89 9.31 -15.41
C ILE A 43 -1.84 8.92 -14.35
N ILE A 44 -0.75 9.68 -14.21
CA ILE A 44 0.30 9.36 -13.23
C ILE A 44 -0.22 9.51 -11.80
N SER A 45 -0.98 10.57 -11.50
CA SER A 45 -1.57 10.75 -10.17
C SER A 45 -2.59 9.66 -9.83
N ALA A 46 -3.46 9.30 -10.78
CA ALA A 46 -4.43 8.22 -10.62
C ALA A 46 -3.75 6.87 -10.41
N MET A 47 -2.68 6.57 -11.15
CA MET A 47 -1.90 5.35 -10.94
C MET A 47 -1.22 5.32 -9.57
N CYS A 48 -0.64 6.44 -9.11
CA CYS A 48 0.00 6.50 -7.80
C CYS A 48 -0.99 6.20 -6.66
N ILE A 49 -2.19 6.78 -6.73
CA ILE A 49 -3.27 6.56 -5.75
C ILE A 49 -3.79 5.12 -5.84
N ALA A 50 -4.02 4.61 -7.06
CA ALA A 50 -4.48 3.24 -7.27
C ALA A 50 -3.48 2.22 -6.72
N PHE A 51 -2.18 2.39 -6.98
CA PHE A 51 -1.14 1.54 -6.42
C PHE A 51 -1.06 1.64 -4.89
N GLY A 52 -1.16 2.85 -4.32
CA GLY A 52 -1.19 3.03 -2.87
C GLY A 52 -2.35 2.32 -2.17
N LEU A 53 -3.53 2.33 -2.80
CA LEU A 53 -4.71 1.61 -2.32
C LEU A 53 -4.57 0.09 -2.48
N VAL A 54 -4.08 -0.38 -3.63
CA VAL A 54 -3.83 -1.82 -3.86
C VAL A 54 -2.82 -2.35 -2.85
N PHE A 55 -1.78 -1.58 -2.51
CA PHE A 55 -0.78 -2.00 -1.53
C PHE A 55 -1.31 -2.04 -0.08
N SER A 56 -2.43 -1.38 0.23
CA SER A 56 -3.08 -1.45 1.56
C SER A 56 -3.98 -2.68 1.74
N LEU A 57 -4.43 -3.32 0.66
CA LEU A 57 -5.26 -4.54 0.69
C LEU A 57 -4.53 -5.81 1.17
N PRO A 58 -3.30 -6.15 0.69
CA PRO A 58 -2.60 -7.35 1.14
C PRO A 58 -2.26 -7.28 2.64
N THR A 59 -2.08 -6.08 3.20
CA THR A 59 -1.93 -5.86 4.65
C THR A 59 -3.10 -6.41 5.46
N LYS A 60 -4.34 -6.08 5.06
CA LYS A 60 -5.55 -6.51 5.77
C LYS A 60 -5.78 -8.01 5.64
N MET A 61 -5.60 -8.57 4.45
CA MET A 61 -5.82 -10.00 4.21
C MET A 61 -4.79 -10.88 4.92
N TYR A 62 -3.54 -10.39 5.02
CA TYR A 62 -2.47 -11.12 5.69
C TYR A 62 -2.63 -11.13 7.22
N LEU A 63 -3.08 -10.02 7.82
CA LEU A 63 -3.34 -9.98 9.26
C LEU A 63 -4.42 -10.99 9.66
N THR A 64 -5.48 -11.11 8.86
CA THR A 64 -6.53 -12.12 9.07
C THR A 64 -5.97 -13.54 8.98
N PHE A 65 -5.14 -13.83 7.98
CA PHE A 65 -4.51 -15.14 7.84
C PHE A 65 -3.61 -15.48 9.04
N LEU A 66 -2.82 -14.52 9.52
CA LEU A 66 -1.96 -14.68 10.68
C LEU A 66 -2.77 -14.92 11.97
N LEU A 67 -3.86 -14.17 12.18
CA LEU A 67 -4.76 -14.34 13.32
C LEU A 67 -5.42 -15.73 13.33
N VAL A 68 -5.96 -16.16 12.18
CA VAL A 68 -6.56 -17.50 12.03
C VAL A 68 -5.52 -18.59 12.32
N LYS A 69 -4.28 -18.43 11.86
CA LYS A 69 -3.20 -19.39 12.12
C LYS A 69 -2.86 -19.48 13.61
N ARG A 70 -2.79 -18.34 14.32
CA ARG A 70 -2.54 -18.27 15.77
C ARG A 70 -3.68 -18.88 16.59
N GLU A 71 -4.93 -18.65 16.19
CA GLU A 71 -6.12 -19.28 16.79
C GLU A 71 -6.09 -20.81 16.61
N SER A 72 -5.68 -21.31 15.45
CA SER A 72 -5.54 -22.75 15.20
C SER A 72 -4.46 -23.39 16.08
N GLU A 73 -3.28 -22.76 16.23
CA GLU A 73 -2.23 -23.26 17.13
C GLU A 73 -2.66 -23.23 18.60
N ALA A 74 -3.41 -22.21 19.03
CA ALA A 74 -3.90 -22.10 20.41
C ALA A 74 -5.02 -23.12 20.74
N LYS A 75 -5.74 -23.64 19.73
CA LYS A 75 -6.77 -24.68 19.90
C LYS A 75 -6.21 -26.10 19.94
N GLU A 76 -4.97 -26.30 19.53
CA GLU A 76 -4.33 -27.61 19.45
C GLU A 76 -3.43 -27.90 20.67
N GLN A 77 -3.38 -26.98 21.65
CA GLN A 77 -2.85 -27.19 23.00
C GLN A 77 -3.99 -27.38 24.01
#